data_AF-A0A7S3PGC7-F1
#
_entry.id   AF-A0A7S3PGC7-F1
#
_cell.length_a   1.000
_cell.length_b   1.000
_cell.length_c   1.000
_cell.angle_alpha   90.00
_cell.angle_beta   90.00
_cell.angle_gamma   90.00
#
_symmetry.space_group_name_H-M   'P 1'
#
loop_
_entity.id
_entity.type
_entity.pdbx_description
1 polymer ?
#
loop_
_entity_poly.entity_id
_entity_poly.type
_entity_poly.pdbx_seq_one_letter_code
_entity_poly.pdbx_strand_id
1 'polypeptide(L)'
;KNQAGVLSVTNDLVKLTWMRITGQFAIWKMCNVNPAWSIAVPVVQAVAFITYAVSVRELIRAGNIDLSAQGVLWFTNLGDRDHTYILPFLAVSTTYFSIEKGLRRDTTSADSKDDEFLQNRKKSKQVTGTSTGPANSNLGNMIGQLLQSVMILSFPFSSQLPAAVFMYWIPSSVFGILQLSFFRSSIGSKMFLPQQPTDLRNRNLVEIKK
;
A
#
# COMPACT_ATOMS: atom_id res chain seq x y z
N LYS A 1 8.76 -32.24 -29.78
CA LYS A 1 9.91 -31.58 -29.10
C LYS A 1 9.51 -30.33 -28.30
N ASN A 2 8.60 -29.48 -28.78
CA ASN A 2 8.23 -28.23 -28.08
C ASN A 2 7.44 -28.41 -26.77
N GLN A 3 6.60 -29.44 -26.62
CA GLN A 3 5.84 -29.65 -25.37
C GLN A 3 6.70 -30.13 -24.19
N ALA A 4 7.75 -30.92 -24.45
CA ALA A 4 8.63 -31.42 -23.39
C ALA A 4 9.43 -30.29 -22.71
N GLY A 5 9.84 -29.27 -23.47
CA GLY A 5 10.51 -28.08 -22.93
C GLY A 5 9.58 -27.15 -22.14
N VAL A 6 8.31 -27.05 -22.52
CA VAL A 6 7.31 -26.25 -21.78
C VAL A 6 6.99 -26.90 -20.42
N LEU A 7 6.90 -28.23 -20.37
CA LEU A 7 6.66 -28.98 -19.14
C LEU A 7 7.84 -28.89 -18.17
N SER A 8 9.08 -28.92 -18.66
CA SER A 8 10.26 -28.74 -17.78
C SER A 8 10.33 -27.33 -17.21
N VAL A 9 10.09 -26.29 -18.03
CA VAL A 9 10.05 -24.89 -17.55
C VAL A 9 8.94 -24.69 -16.53
N THR A 10 7.75 -25.27 -16.75
CA THR A 10 6.64 -25.18 -15.79
C THR A 10 7.00 -25.83 -14.44
N ASN A 11 7.61 -27.01 -14.46
CA ASN A 11 8.04 -27.70 -13.25
C ASN A 11 9.13 -26.92 -12.50
N ASP A 12 10.07 -26.32 -13.22
CA ASP A 12 11.11 -25.48 -12.63
C ASP A 12 10.52 -24.20 -12.02
N LEU A 13 9.54 -23.57 -12.68
CA LEU A 13 8.82 -22.41 -12.15
C LEU A 13 8.03 -22.75 -10.89
N VAL A 14 7.34 -23.91 -10.87
CA VAL A 14 6.62 -24.40 -9.69
C VAL A 14 7.59 -24.66 -8.54
N LYS A 15 8.73 -25.30 -8.83
CA LYS A 15 9.78 -25.56 -7.83
C LYS A 15 10.38 -24.27 -7.27
N LEU A 16 10.70 -23.30 -8.15
CA LEU A 16 11.19 -21.98 -7.75
C LEU A 16 10.16 -21.23 -6.91
N THR A 17 8.89 -21.29 -7.28
CA THR A 17 7.80 -20.66 -6.51
C THR A 17 7.67 -21.29 -5.12
N TRP A 18 7.73 -22.62 -5.05
CA TRP A 18 7.75 -23.35 -3.79
C TRP A 18 8.94 -22.98 -2.90
N MET A 19 10.15 -22.90 -3.46
CA MET A 19 11.35 -22.47 -2.72
C MET A 19 11.23 -21.03 -2.18
N ARG A 20 10.58 -20.12 -2.93
CA ARG A 20 10.32 -18.75 -2.46
C ARG A 20 9.36 -18.74 -1.28
N ILE A 21 8.27 -19.50 -1.37
CA ILE A 21 7.26 -19.59 -0.32
C ILE A 21 7.89 -20.18 0.96
N THR A 22 8.58 -21.32 0.86
CA THR A 22 9.21 -21.96 2.02
C THR A 22 10.32 -21.10 2.64
N GLY A 23 11.10 -20.39 1.81
CA GLY A 23 12.08 -19.41 2.28
C GLY A 23 11.46 -18.25 3.07
N GLN A 24 10.33 -17.72 2.60
CA GLN A 24 9.59 -16.66 3.30
C GLN A 24 9.14 -17.12 4.70
N PHE A 25 8.60 -18.34 4.80
CA PHE A 25 8.20 -18.93 6.07
C PHE A 25 9.39 -19.19 7.01
N ALA A 26 10.55 -19.58 6.47
CA ALA A 26 11.76 -19.75 7.27
C ALA A 26 12.23 -18.42 7.88
N ILE A 27 12.20 -17.33 7.10
CA ILE A 27 12.54 -15.98 7.57
C ILE A 27 11.57 -15.54 8.68
N TRP A 28 10.27 -15.74 8.50
CA TRP A 28 9.28 -15.38 9.53
C TRP A 28 9.52 -16.11 10.86
N LYS A 29 9.89 -17.39 10.81
CA LYS A 29 10.26 -18.15 12.00
C LYS A 29 11.55 -17.63 12.64
N MET A 30 12.57 -17.29 11.84
CA MET A 30 13.84 -16.74 12.35
C MET A 30 13.66 -15.36 12.99
N CYS A 31 12.81 -14.53 12.41
CA CYS A 31 12.52 -13.18 12.92
C CYS A 31 11.41 -13.16 14.00
N ASN A 32 10.83 -14.31 14.36
CA ASN A 32 9.67 -14.43 15.26
C ASN A 32 8.51 -13.49 14.88
N VAL A 33 8.26 -13.31 13.58
CA VAL A 33 7.21 -12.42 13.06
C VAL A 33 5.97 -13.23 12.72
N ASN A 34 4.85 -12.83 13.31
CA ASN A 34 3.54 -13.41 13.02
C ASN A 34 2.88 -12.68 11.84
N PRO A 35 2.75 -13.31 10.65
CA PRO A 35 2.17 -12.65 9.47
C PRO A 35 0.70 -12.27 9.68
N ALA A 36 -0.01 -12.94 10.60
CA ALA A 36 -1.38 -12.63 10.97
C ALA A 36 -1.56 -11.18 11.45
N TRP A 37 -0.57 -10.59 12.13
CA TRP A 37 -0.64 -9.20 12.56
C TRP A 37 -0.68 -8.21 11.40
N SER A 38 -0.09 -8.56 10.25
CA SER A 38 -0.18 -7.74 9.03
C SER A 38 -1.58 -7.76 8.40
N ILE A 39 -2.32 -8.86 8.59
CA ILE A 39 -3.70 -9.02 8.10
C ILE A 39 -4.70 -8.43 9.10
N ALA A 40 -4.39 -8.46 10.40
CA ALA A 40 -5.26 -7.95 11.46
C ALA A 40 -5.61 -6.47 11.26
N VAL A 41 -4.64 -5.64 10.83
CA VAL A 41 -4.86 -4.19 10.65
C VAL A 41 -5.95 -3.88 9.60
N PRO A 42 -5.88 -4.40 8.36
CA PRO A 42 -6.98 -4.25 7.40
C PRO A 42 -8.33 -4.79 7.89
N VAL A 43 -8.35 -5.90 8.62
CA VAL A 43 -9.58 -6.50 9.15
C VAL A 43 -10.24 -5.59 10.18
N VAL A 44 -9.47 -5.09 11.15
CA VAL A 44 -9.97 -4.13 12.15
C VAL A 44 -10.47 -2.86 11.47
N GLN A 45 -9.74 -2.35 10.48
CA GLN A 45 -10.15 -1.19 9.69
C GLN A 45 -11.48 -1.43 8.97
N ALA A 46 -11.65 -2.60 8.34
CA ALA A 46 -12.88 -2.95 7.64
C ALA A 46 -14.07 -3.04 8.60
N VAL A 47 -13.90 -3.66 9.78
CA VAL A 47 -14.96 -3.74 10.81
C VAL A 47 -15.33 -2.35 11.31
N ALA A 48 -14.36 -1.48 11.59
CA ALA A 48 -14.61 -0.11 12.01
C ALA A 48 -15.40 0.69 10.96
N PHE A 49 -15.02 0.55 9.69
CA PHE A 49 -15.72 1.20 8.58
C PHE A 49 -17.16 0.68 8.41
N ILE A 50 -17.36 -0.64 8.45
CA ILE A 50 -18.70 -1.24 8.34
C ILE A 50 -19.60 -0.76 9.48
N THR A 51 -19.10 -0.77 10.71
CA THR A 51 -19.84 -0.26 11.88
C THR A 51 -20.24 1.19 11.66
N TYR A 52 -19.29 2.05 11.26
CA TYR A 52 -19.58 3.45 10.98
C TYR A 52 -20.64 3.63 9.87
N ALA A 53 -20.50 2.91 8.76
CA ALA A 53 -21.42 3.00 7.62
C ALA A 53 -22.84 2.53 7.99
N VAL A 54 -22.97 1.46 8.79
CA VAL A 54 -24.27 0.99 9.29
C VAL A 54 -24.86 1.99 10.27
N SER A 55 -24.07 2.50 11.23
CA SER A 55 -24.53 3.50 12.20
C SER A 55 -25.05 4.77 11.52
N VAL A 56 -24.36 5.27 10.49
CA VAL A 56 -24.82 6.43 9.71
C VAL A 56 -26.15 6.14 9.00
N ARG A 57 -26.28 4.95 8.39
CA ARG A 57 -27.54 4.55 7.73
C ARG A 57 -28.70 4.44 8.70
N GLU A 58 -28.49 3.84 9.86
CA GLU A 58 -29.51 3.75 10.89
C GLU A 58 -29.87 5.13 11.46
N LEU A 59 -28.89 6.04 11.57
CA LEU A 59 -29.13 7.41 12.02
C LEU A 59 -30.03 8.18 11.04
N ILE A 60 -29.73 8.09 9.74
CA ILE A 60 -30.54 8.71 8.68
C ILE A 60 -31.96 8.10 8.66
N ARG A 61 -32.07 6.77 8.82
CA ARG A 61 -33.36 6.05 8.82
C ARG A 61 -34.21 6.36 10.04
N ALA A 62 -33.60 6.50 11.22
CA ALA A 62 -34.30 6.76 12.46
C ALA A 62 -34.89 8.18 12.49
N GLY A 63 -34.31 9.14 11.78
CA GLY A 63 -34.84 10.51 11.67
C GLY A 63 -34.86 11.32 12.97
N ASN A 64 -34.38 10.76 14.09
CA ASN A 64 -34.36 11.41 15.40
C ASN A 64 -33.37 12.59 15.48
N ILE A 65 -32.33 12.58 14.64
CA ILE A 65 -31.33 13.64 14.54
C ILE A 65 -31.40 14.18 13.12
N ASP A 66 -31.72 15.46 12.97
CA ASP A 66 -31.71 16.11 11.66
C ASP A 66 -30.27 16.31 11.18
N LEU A 67 -29.90 15.58 10.13
CA LEU A 67 -28.59 15.67 9.47
C LEU A 67 -28.60 16.70 8.34
N SER A 68 -29.76 17.30 8.03
CA SER A 68 -29.95 18.22 6.92
C SER A 68 -29.28 19.59 7.15
N ALA A 69 -29.04 19.93 8.41
CA ALA A 69 -28.41 21.20 8.83
C ALA A 69 -27.00 21.03 9.42
N GLN A 70 -26.48 19.79 9.50
CA GLN A 70 -25.20 19.49 10.17
C GLN A 70 -23.99 19.43 9.23
N GLY A 71 -24.14 19.98 8.03
CA GLY A 71 -23.06 20.15 7.08
C GLY A 71 -22.06 21.25 7.46
N VAL A 72 -20.90 21.23 6.81
CA VAL A 72 -19.82 22.19 7.03
C VAL A 72 -19.38 22.76 5.68
N LEU A 73 -19.22 24.09 5.62
CA LEU A 73 -18.79 24.83 4.43
C LEU A 73 -19.78 24.75 3.24
N TRP A 74 -19.57 23.82 2.31
CA TRP A 74 -20.27 23.77 1.01
C TRP A 74 -21.28 22.61 0.89
N PHE A 75 -21.28 21.67 1.84
CA PHE A 75 -22.34 20.67 1.98
C PHE A 75 -23.15 21.05 3.21
N THR A 76 -24.46 21.16 3.08
CA THR A 76 -25.38 21.49 4.18
C THR A 76 -26.03 20.25 4.76
N ASN A 77 -26.33 19.26 3.91
CA ASN A 77 -26.96 18.01 4.28
C ASN A 77 -25.92 16.87 4.36
N LEU A 78 -25.84 16.24 5.53
CA LEU A 78 -24.95 15.11 5.79
C LEU A 78 -25.57 13.75 5.46
N GLY A 79 -26.90 13.67 5.47
CA GLY A 79 -27.68 12.46 5.24
C GLY A 79 -27.90 12.15 3.77
N ASP A 80 -27.86 13.18 2.91
CA ASP A 80 -27.97 13.03 1.47
C ASP A 80 -26.61 12.82 0.78
N ARG A 81 -26.68 12.38 -0.47
CA ARG A 81 -25.52 12.32 -1.39
C ARG A 81 -24.98 13.72 -1.68
N ASP A 82 -23.66 13.83 -1.85
CA ASP A 82 -23.06 15.11 -2.25
C ASP A 82 -23.45 15.46 -3.70
N HIS A 83 -24.21 16.54 -3.86
CA HIS A 83 -24.63 17.06 -5.17
C HIS A 83 -23.50 17.76 -5.94
N THR A 84 -22.47 18.25 -5.24
CA THR A 84 -21.34 18.97 -5.84
C THR A 84 -20.24 18.03 -6.32
N TYR A 85 -20.28 16.76 -5.91
CA TYR A 85 -19.25 15.74 -6.17
C TYR A 85 -17.85 16.07 -5.66
N ILE A 86 -17.69 17.15 -4.88
CA ILE A 86 -16.42 17.59 -4.30
C ILE A 86 -15.93 16.56 -3.28
N LEU A 87 -16.82 16.04 -2.43
CA LEU A 87 -16.48 15.07 -1.39
C LEU A 87 -15.99 13.72 -1.98
N PRO A 88 -16.72 13.08 -2.92
CA PRO A 88 -16.22 11.90 -3.62
C PRO A 88 -14.87 12.13 -4.30
N PHE A 89 -14.68 13.29 -4.94
CA PHE A 89 -13.43 13.61 -5.63
C PHE A 89 -12.26 13.73 -4.65
N LEU A 90 -12.45 14.46 -3.54
CA LEU A 90 -11.44 14.61 -2.50
C LEU A 90 -11.09 13.27 -1.83
N ALA A 91 -12.10 12.43 -1.58
CA ALA A 91 -11.87 11.11 -1.00
C ALA A 91 -11.01 10.23 -1.92
N VAL A 92 -11.36 10.14 -3.21
CA VAL A 92 -10.58 9.38 -4.20
C VAL A 92 -9.17 9.95 -4.35
N SER A 93 -9.02 11.28 -4.46
CA SER A 93 -7.71 11.93 -4.57
C SER A 93 -6.83 11.67 -3.35
N THR A 94 -7.40 11.74 -2.14
CA THR A 94 -6.65 11.54 -0.90
C THR A 94 -6.22 10.07 -0.75
N THR A 95 -7.10 9.12 -1.05
CA THR A 95 -6.76 7.69 -1.03
C THR A 95 -5.74 7.34 -2.11
N TYR A 96 -5.85 7.92 -3.31
CA TYR A 96 -4.86 7.77 -4.38
C TYR A 96 -3.46 8.16 -3.90
N PHE A 97 -3.35 9.34 -3.28
CA PHE A 97 -2.09 9.85 -2.74
C PHE A 97 -1.55 9.01 -1.58
N SER A 98 -2.44 8.50 -0.71
CA SER A 98 -2.06 7.57 0.37
C SER A 98 -1.42 6.29 -0.19
N ILE A 99 -2.02 5.73 -1.24
CA ILE A 99 -1.50 4.53 -1.91
C ILE A 99 -0.16 4.84 -2.60
N GLU A 100 -0.07 5.95 -3.32
CA GLU A 100 1.16 6.36 -4.00
C GLU A 100 2.34 6.50 -3.01
N LYS A 101 2.12 7.17 -1.88
CA LYS A 101 3.11 7.28 -0.81
C LYS A 101 3.44 5.93 -0.20
N GLY A 102 2.45 5.05 0.00
CA GLY A 102 2.66 3.70 0.51
C GLY A 102 3.56 2.83 -0.38
N LEU A 103 3.45 2.99 -1.69
CA LEU A 103 4.16 2.19 -2.69
C LEU A 103 5.57 2.69 -3.02
N ARG A 104 5.78 4.01 -2.96
CA ARG A 104 7.12 4.61 -3.16
C ARG A 104 8.03 4.18 -2.01
N ARG A 105 8.82 3.13 -2.21
CA ARG A 105 9.99 2.85 -1.38
C ARG A 105 11.06 3.86 -1.77
N ASP A 106 11.37 4.75 -0.84
CA ASP A 106 12.44 5.73 -1.03
C ASP A 106 13.76 4.95 -1.17
N THR A 107 14.32 4.93 -2.37
CA THR A 107 15.68 4.41 -2.63
C THR A 107 16.77 5.31 -2.02
N THR A 108 16.41 6.25 -1.14
CA THR A 108 17.28 7.21 -0.45
C THR A 108 18.22 6.55 0.58
N SER A 109 18.38 5.23 0.54
CA SER A 109 19.45 4.51 1.25
C SER A 109 20.64 4.16 0.34
N ALA A 110 20.64 4.60 -0.92
CA ALA A 110 21.75 4.39 -1.87
C ALA A 110 22.53 5.70 -2.14
N ASP A 111 22.73 6.51 -1.10
CA ASP A 111 23.67 7.63 -1.13
C ASP A 111 24.89 7.28 -0.26
N SER A 112 25.54 6.16 -0.60
CA SER A 112 26.94 5.92 -0.24
C SER A 112 27.77 6.30 -1.46
N LYS A 113 28.78 7.15 -1.28
CA LYS A 113 29.66 7.68 -2.34
C LYS A 113 30.37 6.60 -3.19
N ASP A 114 30.28 5.33 -2.79
CA ASP A 114 30.80 4.17 -3.52
C ASP A 114 29.95 3.79 -4.75
N ASP A 115 28.74 4.34 -4.87
CA ASP A 115 27.80 4.01 -5.95
C ASP A 115 28.02 4.81 -7.25
N GLU A 116 28.82 5.88 -7.27
CA GLU A 116 29.02 6.71 -8.48
C GLU A 116 29.62 5.91 -9.66
N PHE A 117 30.54 4.98 -9.36
CA PHE A 117 31.16 4.10 -10.36
C PHE A 117 30.17 3.05 -10.90
N LEU A 118 29.31 2.48 -10.03
CA LEU A 118 28.27 1.53 -10.43
C LEU A 118 27.08 2.21 -11.11
N GLN A 119 26.83 3.48 -10.80
CA GLN A 119 25.79 4.30 -11.40
C GLN A 119 26.18 4.68 -12.83
N ASN A 120 27.45 5.03 -13.09
CA ASN A 120 27.96 5.24 -14.45
C ASN A 120 27.89 3.97 -15.33
N ARG A 121 28.13 2.78 -14.76
CA ARG A 121 27.89 1.52 -15.49
C ARG A 121 26.42 1.22 -15.77
N LYS A 122 25.50 1.59 -14.87
CA LYS A 122 24.04 1.41 -15.07
C LYS A 122 23.46 2.40 -16.08
N LYS A 123 23.93 3.65 -16.06
CA LYS A 123 23.54 4.72 -17.01
C LYS A 123 23.88 4.33 -18.45
N SER A 124 25.00 3.62 -18.66
CA SER A 124 25.39 3.07 -19.97
C SER A 124 24.47 1.98 -20.53
N LYS A 125 23.64 1.32 -19.70
CA LYS A 125 22.68 0.30 -20.17
C LYS A 125 21.25 0.82 -20.32
N GLN A 126 21.00 2.10 -20.05
CA GLN A 126 19.66 2.71 -20.06
C GLN A 126 19.46 3.69 -21.23
N VAL A 127 20.24 3.56 -22.30
CA VAL A 127 20.02 4.29 -23.56
C VAL A 127 19.81 3.25 -24.64
N THR A 128 18.60 2.68 -24.68
CA THR A 128 17.86 2.13 -25.84
C THR A 128 16.74 1.24 -25.28
N GLY A 129 15.49 1.67 -25.43
CA GLY A 129 14.30 0.87 -25.11
C GLY A 129 13.56 1.30 -23.85
N THR A 130 12.38 1.88 -24.06
CA THR A 130 11.20 1.89 -23.19
C THR A 130 11.32 1.11 -21.86
N SER A 131 11.39 1.88 -20.77
CA SER A 131 11.06 1.53 -19.38
C SER A 131 10.74 0.05 -19.08
N THR A 132 11.75 -0.77 -18.81
CA THR A 132 11.55 -2.00 -18.00
C THR A 132 12.76 -2.20 -17.09
N GLY A 133 12.63 -1.77 -15.84
CA GLY A 133 13.55 -2.15 -14.76
C GLY A 133 13.39 -3.63 -14.35
N PRO A 134 14.35 -4.20 -13.59
CA PRO A 134 14.40 -5.63 -13.29
C PRO A 134 13.12 -6.11 -12.59
N ALA A 135 12.69 -7.33 -12.90
CA ALA A 135 11.35 -7.92 -12.75
C ALA A 135 10.71 -8.00 -11.33
N ASN A 136 11.12 -7.17 -10.36
CA ASN A 136 10.50 -7.04 -9.03
C ASN A 136 9.79 -5.68 -8.84
N SER A 137 10.21 -4.61 -9.54
CA SER A 137 9.52 -3.31 -9.49
C SER A 137 8.17 -3.32 -10.21
N ASN A 138 8.00 -4.22 -11.18
CA ASN A 138 6.81 -4.28 -12.01
C ASN A 138 5.61 -4.79 -11.22
N LEU A 139 5.73 -5.86 -10.43
CA LEU A 139 4.57 -6.39 -9.69
C LEU A 139 4.06 -5.41 -8.61
N GLY A 140 4.95 -4.77 -7.86
CA GLY A 140 4.56 -3.78 -6.84
C GLY A 140 3.95 -2.52 -7.44
N ASN A 141 4.54 -2.00 -8.52
CA ASN A 141 4.01 -0.84 -9.23
C ASN A 141 2.71 -1.20 -9.99
N MET A 142 2.59 -2.41 -10.53
CA MET A 142 1.38 -2.92 -11.17
C MET A 142 0.25 -3.13 -10.18
N ILE A 143 0.51 -3.73 -9.01
CA ILE A 143 -0.48 -3.86 -7.93
C ILE A 143 -0.92 -2.46 -7.49
N GLY A 144 0.02 -1.53 -7.37
CA GLY A 144 -0.29 -0.15 -7.05
C GLY A 144 -1.19 0.55 -8.07
N GLN A 145 -0.82 0.47 -9.35
CA GLN A 145 -1.60 0.99 -10.47
C GLN A 145 -2.98 0.33 -10.56
N LEU A 146 -3.07 -0.98 -10.32
CA LEU A 146 -4.33 -1.71 -10.32
C LEU A 146 -5.23 -1.24 -9.18
N LEU A 147 -4.71 -1.16 -7.95
CA LEU A 147 -5.46 -0.67 -6.78
C LEU A 147 -5.93 0.78 -6.99
N GLN A 148 -5.09 1.62 -7.55
CA GLN A 148 -5.45 3.00 -7.90
C GLN A 148 -6.51 3.06 -9.01
N SER A 149 -6.40 2.23 -10.05
CA SER A 149 -7.37 2.16 -11.15
C SER A 149 -8.74 1.67 -10.66
N VAL A 150 -8.76 0.67 -9.78
CA VAL A 150 -10.00 0.18 -9.14
C VAL A 150 -10.67 1.29 -8.34
N MET A 151 -9.91 2.10 -7.62
CA MET A 151 -10.44 3.25 -6.86
C MET A 151 -11.07 4.32 -7.77
N ILE A 152 -10.42 4.67 -8.88
CA ILE A 152 -10.97 5.63 -9.85
C ILE A 152 -12.25 5.07 -10.49
N LEU A 153 -12.23 3.79 -10.89
CA LEU A 153 -13.40 3.11 -11.46
C LEU A 153 -14.57 3.01 -10.46
N SER A 154 -14.28 3.04 -9.15
CA SER A 154 -15.29 3.00 -8.10
C SER A 154 -15.99 4.35 -7.87
N PHE A 155 -15.52 5.44 -8.48
CA PHE A 155 -16.09 6.79 -8.31
C PHE A 155 -17.63 6.89 -8.49
N PRO A 156 -18.26 6.36 -9.56
CA PRO A 156 -19.71 6.44 -9.74
C PRO A 156 -20.50 5.66 -8.67
N PHE A 157 -19.89 4.64 -8.07
CA PHE A 157 -20.47 3.93 -6.93
C PHE A 157 -20.28 4.74 -5.64
N SER A 158 -19.09 5.31 -5.44
CA SER A 158 -18.80 6.17 -4.29
C SER A 158 -19.74 7.38 -4.24
N SER A 159 -20.10 7.99 -5.37
CA SER A 159 -21.02 9.14 -5.40
C SER A 159 -22.45 8.83 -4.96
N GLN A 160 -22.82 7.55 -4.77
CA GLN A 160 -24.12 7.15 -4.23
C GLN A 160 -24.13 7.09 -2.69
N LEU A 161 -22.96 7.25 -2.06
CA LEU A 161 -22.84 7.23 -0.61
C LEU A 161 -23.27 8.58 0.01
N PRO A 162 -23.89 8.57 1.19
CA PRO A 162 -24.17 9.79 1.95
C PRO A 162 -22.90 10.60 2.24
N ALA A 163 -23.03 11.92 2.29
CA ALA A 163 -21.92 12.84 2.58
C ALA A 163 -21.21 12.52 3.91
N ALA A 164 -21.94 12.04 4.91
CA ALA A 164 -21.39 11.57 6.19
C ALA A 164 -20.31 10.49 6.01
N VAL A 165 -20.41 9.58 5.03
CA VAL A 165 -19.40 8.53 4.81
C VAL A 165 -18.04 9.14 4.44
N PHE A 166 -18.03 10.24 3.69
CA PHE A 166 -16.81 10.94 3.30
C PHE A 166 -16.16 11.70 4.45
N MET A 167 -16.93 12.13 5.45
CA MET A 167 -16.41 12.75 6.68
C MET A 167 -15.59 11.77 7.52
N TYR A 168 -15.80 10.46 7.38
CA TYR A 168 -14.88 9.45 7.92
C TYR A 168 -13.71 9.17 6.97
N TRP A 169 -14.02 8.99 5.69
CA TRP A 169 -13.04 8.52 4.69
C TRP A 169 -11.87 9.50 4.52
N ILE A 170 -12.16 10.79 4.33
CA ILE A 170 -11.13 11.81 4.06
C ILE A 170 -10.17 11.95 5.24
N PRO A 171 -10.63 12.21 6.49
CA PRO A 171 -9.72 12.31 7.63
C PRO A 171 -8.96 11.01 7.91
N SER A 172 -9.57 9.84 7.73
CA SER A 172 -8.89 8.55 7.89
C SER A 172 -7.74 8.40 6.89
N SER A 173 -7.94 8.81 5.63
CA SER A 173 -6.90 8.77 4.60
C SER A 173 -5.78 9.78 4.89
N VAL A 174 -6.13 10.98 5.35
CA VAL A 174 -5.15 11.99 5.78
C VAL A 174 -4.33 11.48 6.96
N PHE A 175 -4.96 10.86 7.95
CA PHE A 175 -4.27 10.26 9.08
C PHE A 175 -3.29 9.16 8.63
N GLY A 176 -3.69 8.31 7.68
CA GLY A 176 -2.78 7.31 7.09
C GLY A 176 -1.54 7.94 6.43
N ILE A 177 -1.72 9.02 5.68
CA ILE A 177 -0.62 9.78 5.08
C ILE A 177 0.29 10.38 6.15
N LEU A 178 -0.29 10.99 7.19
CA LEU A 178 0.45 11.59 8.30
C LEU A 178 1.23 10.54 9.09
N GLN A 179 0.61 9.42 9.42
CA GLN A 179 1.23 8.29 10.11
C GLN A 179 2.42 7.76 9.31
N LEU A 180 2.24 7.54 8.00
CA LEU A 180 3.32 7.08 7.13
C LEU A 180 4.47 8.10 7.05
N SER A 181 4.13 9.38 6.93
CA SER A 181 5.13 10.46 6.87
C SER A 181 5.89 10.58 8.19
N PHE A 182 5.21 10.38 9.33
CA PHE A 182 5.81 10.40 10.66
C PHE A 182 6.82 9.25 10.85
N PHE A 183 6.46 8.02 10.48
CA PHE A 183 7.37 6.87 10.60
C PHE A 183 8.53 6.89 9.60
N ARG A 184 8.39 7.59 8.47
CA ARG A 184 9.50 7.85 7.54
C ARG A 184 10.46 8.94 8.02
N SER A 185 10.04 9.76 8.98
CA SER A 185 10.93 10.76 9.57
C SER A 185 12.06 10.10 10.38
N SER A 186 13.19 10.82 10.49
CA SER A 186 14.33 10.40 11.33
C SER A 186 13.97 10.21 12.81
N ILE A 187 12.94 10.91 13.30
CA ILE A 187 12.45 10.77 14.67
C ILE A 187 11.69 9.43 14.85
N GLY A 188 10.71 9.16 13.98
CA GLY A 188 9.81 8.01 14.14
C GLY A 188 10.51 6.69 13.96
N SER A 189 11.42 6.63 12.97
CA SER A 189 12.21 5.43 12.70
C SER A 189 13.22 5.11 13.82
N LYS A 190 13.83 6.10 14.45
CA LYS A 190 14.82 5.87 15.53
C LYS A 190 14.19 5.54 16.88
N MET A 191 13.00 6.06 17.16
CA MET A 191 12.33 5.89 18.46
C MET A 191 11.48 4.62 18.54
N PHE A 192 10.87 4.19 17.41
CA PHE A 192 9.88 3.09 17.43
C PHE A 192 10.25 1.86 16.59
N LEU A 193 11.21 1.94 15.66
CA LEU A 193 11.61 0.76 14.90
C LEU A 193 12.84 0.09 15.52
N PRO A 194 12.81 -1.23 15.78
CA PRO A 194 14.01 -1.97 16.15
C PRO A 194 14.99 -1.92 14.96
N GLN A 195 16.24 -1.54 15.23
CA GLN A 195 17.31 -1.53 14.23
C GLN A 195 17.43 -2.93 13.61
N GLN A 196 17.58 -3.03 12.28
CA GLN A 196 17.66 -4.32 11.61
C GLN A 196 18.85 -5.13 12.14
N PRO A 197 18.71 -6.45 12.37
CA PRO A 197 19.82 -7.27 12.85
C PRO A 197 20.91 -7.33 11.78
N THR A 198 22.03 -6.65 12.04
CA THR A 198 23.22 -6.56 11.18
C THR A 198 23.88 -7.93 10.93
N ASP A 199 23.56 -8.93 11.77
CA ASP A 199 24.19 -10.26 11.78
C ASP A 199 23.88 -11.16 10.57
N LEU A 200 22.74 -10.98 9.91
CA LEU A 200 22.35 -11.85 8.78
C LEU A 200 23.20 -11.59 7.52
N ARG A 201 23.73 -10.37 7.36
CA ARG A 201 24.63 -10.03 6.25
C ARG A 201 26.00 -10.68 6.42
N ASN A 202 26.51 -10.74 7.65
CA ASN A 202 27.86 -11.24 7.92
C ASN A 202 27.95 -12.76 7.93
N ARG A 203 26.91 -13.49 8.38
CA ARG A 203 26.90 -14.97 8.33
C ARG A 203 27.04 -15.54 6.92
N ASN A 204 26.28 -15.01 5.97
CA ASN A 204 26.32 -15.48 4.57
C ASN A 204 27.65 -15.14 3.90
N LEU A 205 28.26 -13.99 4.22
CA LEU A 205 29.58 -13.62 3.70
C LEU A 205 30.70 -14.52 4.23
N VAL A 206 30.55 -15.11 5.43
CA VAL A 206 31.51 -16.05 6.01
C VAL A 206 31.36 -17.46 5.42
N GLU A 207 30.13 -17.92 5.14
CA GLU A 207 29.91 -19.21 4.47
C GLU A 207 30.30 -19.19 2.98
N ILE A 208 30.10 -18.10 2.27
CA ILE A 208 30.50 -17.99 0.84
C ILE A 208 32.04 -17.88 0.68
N LYS A 209 32.74 -17.46 1.74
CA LYS A 209 34.22 -17.39 1.76
C LYS A 209 34.90 -18.68 2.22
N LYS A 210 34.13 -19.70 2.66
CA LYS A 210 34.63 -21.03 3.01
C LYS A 210 34.37 -22.01 1.89
#